data_AF-A0A1Q7WPD8-F1
#
_entry.id   AF-A0A1Q7WPD8-F1
#
_cell.length_a   1.000
_cell.length_b   1.000
_cell.length_c   1.000
_cell.angle_alpha   90.00
_cell.angle_beta   90.00
_cell.angle_gamma   90.00
#
_symmetry.space_group_name_H-M   'P 1'
#
loop_
_entity.id
_entity.type
_entity.pdbx_description
1 polymer ?
#
loop_
_entity_poly.entity_id
_entity_poly.type
_entity_poly.pdbx_seq_one_letter_code
_entity_poly.pdbx_strand_id
1 'polypeptide(L)'
;MEAISVVSANDIWAVGYSSDSSFNNHPLTIHWNGATWSIAPSPSVNDDILFGVDAVASNDVWAVGRSFQEARTLTIHWDGSNWSIVPSPNDGSEDNILFGVAAVASNDVWAVGNAGSLATLAIHWDGAAWNIVPTPVFDPNATSQVLIGIVALSSGHIWTAGQYIVPIEGSVQHTLTESWDGSNWNFVPSPNKRNSNNRLHGITGTPDGTLWAVGTTGVFARPERTLILRKNP
;
A
#
# COMPACT_ATOMS: atom_id res chain seq x y z
N MET A 1 -12.30 6.12 -5.36
CA MET A 1 -11.74 4.89 -5.94
C MET A 1 -10.26 5.06 -5.87
N GLU A 2 -9.58 4.23 -5.10
CA GLU A 2 -8.16 4.36 -4.74
C GLU A 2 -7.29 3.30 -5.42
N ALA A 3 -7.80 2.07 -5.55
CA ALA A 3 -7.05 0.96 -6.13
C ALA A 3 -7.94 0.01 -6.94
N ILE A 4 -7.29 -0.78 -7.80
CA ILE A 4 -7.89 -1.79 -8.67
C ILE A 4 -6.96 -3.01 -8.74
N SER A 5 -7.54 -4.21 -8.74
CA SER A 5 -6.82 -5.47 -8.98
C SER A 5 -7.56 -6.30 -10.02
N VAL A 6 -6.80 -6.90 -10.94
CA VAL A 6 -7.30 -7.60 -12.12
C VAL A 6 -6.97 -9.09 -11.97
N VAL A 7 -8.00 -9.92 -11.75
CA VAL A 7 -7.87 -11.39 -11.79
C VAL A 7 -7.93 -11.87 -13.24
N SER A 8 -8.88 -11.33 -14.00
CA SER A 8 -9.04 -11.61 -15.43
C SER A 8 -9.79 -10.48 -16.13
N ALA A 9 -9.95 -10.54 -17.45
CA ALA A 9 -10.71 -9.55 -18.21
C ALA A 9 -12.19 -9.41 -17.74
N ASN A 10 -12.71 -10.44 -17.08
CA ASN A 10 -14.09 -10.49 -16.59
C ASN A 10 -14.18 -10.56 -15.06
N ASP A 11 -13.08 -10.29 -14.37
CA ASP A 11 -13.02 -10.34 -12.92
C ASP A 11 -12.02 -9.31 -12.43
N ILE A 12 -12.55 -8.14 -12.06
CA ILE A 12 -11.76 -7.00 -11.60
C ILE A 12 -12.41 -6.45 -10.35
N TRP A 13 -11.58 -6.22 -9.34
CA TRP A 13 -11.99 -5.62 -8.07
C TRP A 13 -11.45 -4.21 -7.97
N ALA A 14 -12.26 -3.29 -7.45
CA ALA A 14 -11.80 -1.96 -7.13
C ALA A 14 -12.34 -1.50 -5.79
N VAL A 15 -11.52 -0.72 -5.08
CA VAL A 15 -11.84 -0.25 -3.73
C VAL A 15 -11.65 1.25 -3.60
N GLY A 16 -12.24 1.80 -2.56
CA GLY A 16 -12.08 3.18 -2.14
C GLY A 16 -13.05 3.48 -1.02
N TYR A 17 -13.63 4.66 -1.05
CA TYR A 17 -14.63 5.09 -0.08
C TYR A 17 -15.70 5.94 -0.74
N SER A 18 -16.84 6.05 -0.05
CA SER A 18 -17.91 7.00 -0.32
C SER A 18 -18.23 7.79 0.94
N SER A 19 -18.56 9.08 0.82
CA SER A 19 -18.93 9.90 1.97
C SER A 19 -20.45 10.04 2.07
N ASP A 20 -20.99 9.90 3.28
CA ASP A 20 -22.40 10.16 3.55
C ASP A 20 -22.68 11.67 3.73
N SER A 21 -23.95 12.04 3.93
CA SER A 21 -24.37 13.44 4.14
C SER A 21 -23.78 14.09 5.38
N SER A 22 -23.25 13.30 6.31
CA SER A 22 -22.58 13.74 7.53
C SER A 22 -21.06 13.76 7.37
N PHE A 23 -20.55 13.56 6.16
CA PHE A 23 -19.12 13.49 5.81
C PHE A 23 -18.37 12.32 6.43
N ASN A 24 -19.06 11.26 6.90
CA ASN A 24 -18.37 10.03 7.29
C ASN A 24 -18.06 9.21 6.04
N ASN A 25 -16.86 8.66 5.98
CA ASN A 25 -16.43 7.78 4.91
C ASN A 25 -16.85 6.34 5.20
N HIS A 26 -17.27 5.66 4.15
CA HIS A 26 -17.64 4.26 4.18
C HIS A 26 -16.82 3.52 3.13
N PRO A 27 -16.29 2.33 3.44
CA PRO A 27 -15.59 1.50 2.47
C PRO A 27 -16.50 1.22 1.28
N LEU A 28 -15.95 1.44 0.09
CA LEU A 28 -16.61 1.10 -1.16
C LEU A 28 -15.81 -0.01 -1.82
N THR A 29 -16.44 -1.15 -2.06
CA THR A 29 -15.90 -2.20 -2.92
C THR A 29 -16.83 -2.43 -4.10
N ILE A 30 -16.27 -2.52 -5.30
CA ILE A 30 -17.01 -2.79 -6.53
C ILE A 30 -16.34 -3.91 -7.30
N HIS A 31 -17.16 -4.71 -7.97
CA HIS A 31 -16.74 -5.89 -8.73
C HIS A 31 -17.22 -5.80 -10.16
N TRP A 32 -16.32 -6.09 -11.11
CA TRP A 32 -16.61 -6.24 -12.52
C TRP A 32 -16.70 -7.71 -12.87
N ASN A 33 -17.83 -8.12 -13.43
CA ASN A 33 -18.10 -9.51 -13.81
C ASN A 33 -17.92 -9.79 -15.32
N GLY A 34 -17.27 -8.89 -16.07
CA GLY A 34 -17.16 -8.97 -17.54
C GLY A 34 -18.23 -8.21 -18.32
N ALA A 35 -19.28 -7.73 -17.66
CA ALA A 35 -20.35 -6.97 -18.31
C ALA A 35 -20.72 -5.68 -17.58
N THR A 36 -20.77 -5.72 -16.26
CA THR A 36 -21.19 -4.57 -15.44
C THR A 36 -20.39 -4.50 -14.15
N TRP A 37 -20.15 -3.27 -13.70
CA TRP A 37 -19.70 -3.02 -12.33
C TRP A 37 -20.89 -3.08 -11.38
N SER A 38 -20.75 -3.77 -10.26
CA SER A 38 -21.73 -3.80 -9.17
C SER A 38 -21.04 -3.55 -7.83
N ILE A 39 -21.76 -2.93 -6.90
CA ILE A 39 -21.28 -2.80 -5.52
C ILE A 39 -21.27 -4.18 -4.87
N ALA A 40 -20.12 -4.57 -4.33
CA ALA A 40 -20.01 -5.67 -3.39
C ALA A 40 -20.09 -5.07 -1.97
N PRO A 41 -21.10 -5.43 -1.16
CA PRO A 41 -21.22 -4.87 0.17
C PRO A 41 -20.01 -5.23 1.03
N SER A 42 -19.37 -4.21 1.62
CA SER A 42 -18.28 -4.36 2.57
C SER A 42 -18.70 -3.93 3.97
N PRO A 43 -18.18 -4.58 5.02
CA PRO A 43 -18.39 -4.11 6.38
C PRO A 43 -17.79 -2.72 6.56
N SER A 44 -18.48 -1.89 7.35
CA SER A 44 -18.02 -0.58 7.80
C SER A 44 -18.26 -0.54 9.30
N VAL A 45 -17.22 -0.19 10.06
CA VAL A 45 -17.32 -0.05 11.51
C VAL A 45 -17.36 1.44 11.84
N ASN A 46 -16.36 2.25 11.44
CA ASN A 46 -16.26 3.65 11.86
C ASN A 46 -15.39 4.53 10.93
N ASP A 47 -16.00 5.29 10.01
CA ASP A 47 -15.28 6.25 9.14
C ASP A 47 -14.07 5.59 8.45
N ASP A 48 -14.35 4.52 7.71
CA ASP A 48 -13.34 3.61 7.20
C ASP A 48 -13.04 3.91 5.72
N ILE A 49 -11.76 3.89 5.35
CA ILE A 49 -11.28 4.09 3.97
C ILE A 49 -10.41 2.92 3.55
N LEU A 50 -10.62 2.41 2.34
CA LEU A 50 -9.75 1.44 1.68
C LEU A 50 -8.84 2.14 0.67
N PHE A 51 -7.54 1.85 0.74
CA PHE A 51 -6.52 2.44 -0.15
C PHE A 51 -5.95 1.42 -1.13
N GLY A 52 -5.83 0.16 -0.73
CA GLY A 52 -5.23 -0.91 -1.53
C GLY A 52 -6.16 -2.11 -1.68
N VAL A 53 -6.09 -2.79 -2.83
CA VAL A 53 -6.72 -4.09 -3.06
C VAL A 53 -5.82 -4.97 -3.91
N ASP A 54 -5.76 -6.25 -3.58
CA ASP A 54 -5.16 -7.26 -4.45
C ASP A 54 -5.89 -8.60 -4.35
N ALA A 55 -5.97 -9.31 -5.47
CA ALA A 55 -6.75 -10.53 -5.63
C ALA A 55 -5.84 -11.70 -5.96
N VAL A 56 -5.86 -12.73 -5.11
CA VAL A 56 -5.24 -14.03 -5.41
C VAL A 56 -6.08 -14.78 -6.44
N ALA A 57 -7.40 -14.72 -6.27
CA ALA A 57 -8.40 -15.37 -7.11
C ALA A 57 -9.75 -14.67 -6.99
N SER A 58 -10.74 -15.07 -7.81
CA SER A 58 -12.11 -14.55 -7.77
C SER A 58 -12.80 -14.65 -6.41
N ASN A 59 -12.33 -15.58 -5.58
CA ASN A 59 -12.87 -15.89 -4.26
C ASN A 59 -11.87 -15.63 -3.13
N ASP A 60 -10.81 -14.88 -3.40
CA ASP A 60 -9.77 -14.59 -2.43
C ASP A 60 -9.15 -13.23 -2.76
N VAL A 61 -9.71 -12.20 -2.14
CA VAL A 61 -9.33 -10.81 -2.38
C VAL A 61 -9.11 -10.12 -1.05
N TRP A 62 -8.00 -9.39 -0.95
CA TRP A 62 -7.64 -8.62 0.22
C TRP A 62 -7.71 -7.14 -0.10
N ALA A 63 -8.32 -6.37 0.80
CA ALA A 63 -8.28 -4.92 0.74
C ALA A 63 -7.82 -4.35 2.08
N VAL A 64 -7.06 -3.26 2.01
CA VAL A 64 -6.40 -2.64 3.17
C VAL A 64 -6.63 -1.14 3.20
N GLY A 65 -6.56 -0.58 4.39
CA GLY A 65 -6.77 0.83 4.59
C GLY A 65 -6.63 1.28 6.04
N ARG A 66 -7.52 2.18 6.45
CA ARG A 66 -7.51 2.83 7.76
C ARG A 66 -8.94 2.99 8.30
N SER A 67 -9.10 2.75 9.59
CA SER A 67 -10.24 3.23 10.37
C SER A 67 -9.92 4.59 11.00
N PHE A 68 -10.61 5.65 10.61
CA PHE A 68 -10.27 7.02 11.02
C PHE A 68 -10.53 7.29 12.50
N GLN A 69 -11.64 6.78 13.04
CA GLN A 69 -11.98 7.00 14.44
C GLN A 69 -11.05 6.24 15.38
N GLU A 70 -10.65 5.03 15.00
CA GLU A 70 -9.76 4.21 15.82
C GLU A 70 -8.29 4.60 15.64
N ALA A 71 -7.95 5.28 14.53
CA ALA A 71 -6.59 5.57 14.10
C ALA A 71 -5.76 4.28 13.92
N ARG A 72 -6.39 3.26 13.32
CA ARG A 72 -5.85 1.90 13.20
C ARG A 72 -5.89 1.39 11.76
N THR A 73 -5.03 0.42 11.48
CA THR A 73 -5.06 -0.38 10.26
C THR A 73 -6.42 -1.04 10.07
N LEU A 74 -6.87 -1.10 8.81
CA LEU A 74 -8.04 -1.87 8.41
C LEU A 74 -7.61 -2.92 7.38
N THR A 75 -8.02 -4.17 7.59
CA THR A 75 -7.93 -5.22 6.58
C THR A 75 -9.27 -5.93 6.44
N ILE A 76 -9.71 -6.12 5.20
CA ILE A 76 -10.91 -6.89 4.88
C ILE A 76 -10.59 -7.96 3.85
N HIS A 77 -11.29 -9.08 3.94
CA HIS A 77 -11.09 -10.25 3.09
C HIS A 77 -12.39 -10.70 2.45
N TRP A 78 -12.34 -10.99 1.15
CA TRP A 78 -13.41 -11.58 0.37
C TRP A 78 -13.19 -13.09 0.28
N ASP A 79 -14.15 -13.86 0.77
CA ASP A 79 -14.10 -15.33 0.80
C ASP A 79 -14.76 -16.01 -0.42
N GLY A 80 -15.16 -15.22 -1.42
CA GLY A 80 -15.98 -15.68 -2.55
C GLY A 80 -17.47 -15.39 -2.42
N SER A 81 -17.92 -14.94 -1.25
CA SER A 81 -19.34 -14.63 -1.01
C SER A 81 -19.54 -13.35 -0.23
N ASN A 82 -18.70 -13.06 0.77
CA ASN A 82 -18.83 -11.88 1.60
C ASN A 82 -17.46 -11.27 1.92
N TRP A 83 -17.46 -9.94 2.07
CA TRP A 83 -16.35 -9.25 2.72
C TRP A 83 -16.49 -9.37 4.23
N SER A 84 -15.38 -9.64 4.91
CA SER A 84 -15.30 -9.66 6.37
C SER A 84 -14.08 -8.89 6.85
N ILE A 85 -14.18 -8.23 8.02
CA ILE A 85 -13.01 -7.62 8.66
C ILE A 85 -12.14 -8.72 9.24
N VAL A 86 -10.87 -8.69 8.88
CA VAL A 86 -9.84 -9.53 9.51
C VAL A 86 -9.03 -8.63 10.45
N PRO A 87 -8.88 -8.99 11.73
CA PRO A 87 -8.06 -8.21 12.65
C PRO A 87 -6.60 -8.11 12.16
N SER A 88 -6.04 -6.90 12.24
CA SER A 88 -4.64 -6.64 11.92
C SER A 88 -3.92 -5.95 13.08
N PRO A 89 -2.63 -6.22 13.27
CA PRO A 89 -1.84 -5.59 14.31
C PRO A 89 -1.52 -4.13 13.93
N ASN A 90 -1.25 -3.33 14.96
CA ASN A 90 -0.83 -1.95 14.83
C ASN A 90 0.47 -1.76 15.59
N ASP A 91 1.39 -0.96 15.07
CA ASP A 91 2.64 -0.66 15.76
C ASP A 91 2.49 0.64 16.57
N GLY A 92 2.62 0.52 17.89
CA GLY A 92 2.42 1.61 18.83
C GLY A 92 0.98 2.12 18.96
N SER A 93 0.85 3.37 19.44
CA SER A 93 -0.43 4.03 19.72
C SER A 93 -0.75 5.20 18.79
N GLU A 94 0.18 5.55 17.90
CA GLU A 94 -0.05 6.57 16.87
C GLU A 94 -0.94 6.00 15.75
N ASP A 95 -1.30 6.88 14.82
CA ASP A 95 -2.13 6.53 13.68
C ASP A 95 -1.43 5.53 12.76
N ASN A 96 -2.10 4.43 12.45
CA ASN A 96 -1.56 3.37 11.59
C ASN A 96 -2.39 3.26 10.31
N ILE A 97 -1.73 3.27 9.17
CA ILE A 97 -2.39 3.30 7.85
C ILE A 97 -1.71 2.27 6.96
N LEU A 98 -2.52 1.49 6.22
CA LEU A 98 -2.04 0.62 5.14
C LEU A 98 -2.46 1.21 3.80
N PHE A 99 -1.51 1.43 2.90
CA PHE A 99 -1.75 2.02 1.58
C PHE A 99 -1.72 0.98 0.47
N GLY A 100 -0.84 -0.02 0.59
CA GLY A 100 -0.63 -1.03 -0.44
C GLY A 100 -0.82 -2.44 0.12
N VAL A 101 -1.31 -3.34 -0.73
CA VAL A 101 -1.37 -4.78 -0.48
C VAL A 101 -0.89 -5.53 -1.72
N ALA A 102 -0.17 -6.63 -1.52
CA ALA A 102 0.23 -7.56 -2.57
C ALA A 102 -0.01 -8.98 -2.09
N ALA A 103 -0.76 -9.76 -2.86
CA ALA A 103 -1.14 -11.12 -2.53
C ALA A 103 -0.38 -12.11 -3.42
N VAL A 104 0.50 -12.91 -2.81
CA VAL A 104 1.27 -13.96 -3.51
C VAL A 104 0.45 -15.24 -3.57
N ALA A 105 -0.22 -15.58 -2.46
CA ALA A 105 -1.10 -16.72 -2.30
C ALA A 105 -2.09 -16.46 -1.15
N SER A 106 -3.10 -17.32 -0.99
CA SER A 106 -4.11 -17.23 0.07
C SER A 106 -3.56 -17.16 1.49
N ASN A 107 -2.33 -17.65 1.69
CA ASN A 107 -1.60 -17.68 2.95
C ASN A 107 -0.29 -16.88 2.91
N ASP A 108 -0.15 -15.99 1.93
CA ASP A 108 1.04 -15.15 1.78
C ASP A 108 0.62 -13.82 1.16
N VAL A 109 0.22 -12.89 2.02
CA VAL A 109 -0.23 -11.56 1.64
C VAL A 109 0.52 -10.53 2.46
N TRP A 110 1.00 -9.48 1.80
CA TRP A 110 1.75 -8.41 2.43
C TRP A 110 1.00 -7.10 2.31
N ALA A 111 0.93 -6.35 3.38
CA ALA A 111 0.42 -4.98 3.37
C ALA A 111 1.42 -4.01 3.97
N VAL A 112 1.48 -2.81 3.40
CA VAL A 112 2.47 -1.80 3.77
C VAL A 112 1.86 -0.42 3.92
N GLY A 113 2.50 0.39 4.76
CA GLY A 113 2.11 1.76 5.00
C GLY A 113 3.01 2.45 6.01
N ASN A 114 2.41 3.07 7.02
CA ASN A 114 3.12 3.75 8.10
C ASN A 114 2.49 3.49 9.46
N ALA A 115 3.33 3.55 10.48
CA ALA A 115 2.96 3.59 11.89
C ALA A 115 3.41 4.94 12.47
N GLY A 116 2.46 5.85 12.62
CA GLY A 116 2.72 7.21 13.06
C GLY A 116 3.57 7.99 12.05
N SER A 117 4.28 9.00 12.56
CA SER A 117 5.11 9.87 11.71
C SER A 117 6.55 9.38 11.52
N LEU A 118 6.97 8.33 12.23
CA LEU A 118 8.40 8.00 12.36
C LEU A 118 8.78 6.64 11.77
N ALA A 119 7.84 5.78 11.41
CA ALA A 119 8.14 4.44 10.95
C ALA A 119 7.27 4.03 9.76
N THR A 120 7.89 3.30 8.82
CA THR A 120 7.15 2.49 7.86
C THR A 120 6.54 1.28 8.58
N LEU A 121 5.44 0.76 8.04
CA LEU A 121 4.80 -0.44 8.55
C LEU A 121 4.75 -1.50 7.44
N ALA A 122 5.12 -2.73 7.78
CA ALA A 122 4.87 -3.91 6.96
C ALA A 122 4.20 -4.98 7.82
N ILE A 123 3.11 -5.56 7.33
CA ILE A 123 2.43 -6.69 7.95
C ILE A 123 2.29 -7.85 6.95
N HIS A 124 2.37 -9.07 7.46
CA HIS A 124 2.31 -10.30 6.67
C HIS A 124 1.20 -11.22 7.17
N TRP A 125 0.37 -11.69 6.26
CA TRP A 125 -0.63 -12.72 6.49
C TRP A 125 -0.01 -14.08 6.22
N ASP A 126 0.01 -14.94 7.24
CA ASP A 126 0.60 -16.29 7.18
C ASP A 126 -0.42 -17.40 6.87
N GLY A 127 -1.67 -17.03 6.55
CA GLY A 127 -2.79 -17.97 6.40
C GLY A 127 -3.67 -18.10 7.64
N ALA A 128 -3.27 -17.54 8.77
CA ALA A 128 -4.03 -17.57 10.02
C ALA A 128 -4.15 -16.20 10.70
N ALA A 129 -3.09 -15.41 10.69
CA ALA A 129 -3.05 -14.09 11.30
C ALA A 129 -2.15 -13.11 10.53
N TRP A 130 -2.47 -11.82 10.68
CA TRP A 130 -1.55 -10.74 10.30
C TRP A 130 -0.51 -10.54 11.40
N ASN A 131 0.76 -10.48 11.02
CA ASN A 131 1.88 -10.23 11.91
C ASN A 131 2.68 -9.02 11.43
N ILE A 132 3.13 -8.17 12.36
CA ILE A 132 4.09 -7.10 12.02
C ILE A 132 5.42 -7.73 11.67
N VAL A 133 6.00 -7.33 10.53
CA VAL A 133 7.35 -7.70 10.12
C VAL A 133 8.21 -6.44 10.18
N PRO A 134 9.30 -6.45 10.97
CA PRO A 134 10.16 -5.28 11.12
C PRO A 134 10.69 -4.74 9.79
N THR A 135 10.60 -3.42 9.63
CA THR A 135 11.19 -2.65 8.53
C THR A 135 12.53 -2.02 8.97
N PRO A 136 13.45 -1.73 8.03
CA PRO A 136 14.79 -1.23 8.35
C PRO A 136 14.75 0.23 8.82
N VAL A 137 15.49 0.54 9.89
CA VAL A 137 15.82 1.93 10.25
C VAL A 137 17.06 2.36 9.45
N PHE A 138 16.89 3.24 8.47
CA PHE A 138 17.96 3.64 7.55
C PHE A 138 18.50 5.07 7.80
N ASP A 139 17.69 5.97 8.39
CA ASP A 139 18.11 7.31 8.78
C ASP A 139 17.40 7.73 10.09
N PRO A 140 18.13 8.02 11.17
CA PRO A 140 17.53 8.43 12.45
C PRO A 140 16.85 9.81 12.40
N ASN A 141 17.11 10.62 11.38
CA ASN A 141 16.48 11.92 11.19
C ASN A 141 15.27 11.87 10.24
N ALA A 142 14.97 10.70 9.67
CA ALA A 142 13.87 10.55 8.74
C ALA A 142 12.52 10.63 9.47
N THR A 143 11.65 11.51 8.98
CA THR A 143 10.27 11.66 9.45
C THR A 143 9.30 11.47 8.30
N SER A 144 8.00 11.38 8.60
CA SER A 144 6.92 11.14 7.64
C SER A 144 7.24 9.99 6.67
N GLN A 145 7.77 8.90 7.22
CA GLN A 145 8.13 7.72 6.46
C GLN A 145 6.87 6.96 6.07
N VAL A 146 6.72 6.62 4.80
CA VAL A 146 5.54 5.91 4.30
C VAL A 146 5.90 5.05 3.10
N LEU A 147 5.39 3.82 3.10
CA LEU A 147 5.34 2.93 1.93
C LEU A 147 3.96 3.04 1.30
N ILE A 148 3.90 3.27 -0.01
CA ILE A 148 2.64 3.53 -0.72
C ILE A 148 2.36 2.38 -1.69
N GLY A 149 3.28 2.15 -2.62
CA GLY A 149 3.19 1.05 -3.57
C GLY A 149 3.90 -0.20 -3.05
N ILE A 150 3.35 -1.36 -3.39
CA ILE A 150 3.95 -2.67 -3.16
C ILE A 150 3.75 -3.56 -4.39
N VAL A 151 4.73 -4.39 -4.68
CA VAL A 151 4.62 -5.47 -5.67
C VAL A 151 5.32 -6.70 -5.14
N ALA A 152 4.66 -7.86 -5.22
CA ALA A 152 5.25 -9.15 -4.91
C ALA A 152 5.55 -9.91 -6.22
N LEU A 153 6.82 -10.26 -6.43
CA LEU A 153 7.25 -11.11 -7.54
C LEU A 153 7.22 -12.59 -7.14
N SER A 154 7.40 -12.86 -5.85
CA SER A 154 7.23 -14.14 -5.17
C SER A 154 7.29 -13.91 -3.65
N SER A 155 7.07 -14.98 -2.85
CA SER A 155 7.14 -14.94 -1.38
C SER A 155 8.45 -14.36 -0.80
N GLY A 156 9.55 -14.51 -1.53
CA GLY A 156 10.88 -14.03 -1.11
C GLY A 156 11.36 -12.78 -1.85
N HIS A 157 10.54 -12.20 -2.72
CA HIS A 157 10.94 -11.08 -3.57
C HIS A 157 9.80 -10.08 -3.68
N ILE A 158 9.79 -9.12 -2.75
CA ILE A 158 8.76 -8.09 -2.66
C ILE A 158 9.45 -6.74 -2.63
N TRP A 159 8.86 -5.77 -3.30
CA TRP A 159 9.40 -4.42 -3.41
C TRP A 159 8.34 -3.39 -3.06
N THR A 160 8.77 -2.34 -2.36
CA THR A 160 7.92 -1.22 -1.99
C THR A 160 8.48 0.08 -2.52
N ALA A 161 7.59 1.05 -2.66
CA ALA A 161 7.93 2.40 -3.06
C ALA A 161 7.10 3.41 -2.26
N GLY A 162 7.75 4.50 -1.86
CA GLY A 162 7.13 5.54 -1.07
C GLY A 162 8.02 6.76 -0.90
N GLN A 163 7.98 7.35 0.29
CA GLN A 163 8.74 8.56 0.60
C GLN A 163 9.10 8.68 2.08
N TYR A 164 10.05 9.56 2.37
CA TYR A 164 10.36 10.06 3.71
C TYR A 164 10.82 11.52 3.64
N ILE A 165 10.87 12.18 4.79
CA ILE A 165 11.33 13.55 4.97
C ILE A 165 12.65 13.57 5.72
N VAL A 166 13.62 14.37 5.23
CA VAL A 166 14.86 14.69 5.98
C VAL A 166 14.95 16.20 6.13
N PRO A 167 14.83 16.77 7.34
CA PRO A 167 14.74 18.22 7.52
C PRO A 167 15.97 19.06 7.13
N ILE A 168 17.14 18.47 6.85
CA ILE A 168 18.44 19.18 6.76
C ILE A 168 19.20 19.10 5.42
N GLU A 169 18.61 18.59 4.33
CA GLU A 169 19.37 18.30 3.10
C GLU A 169 18.92 19.04 1.82
N GLY A 170 18.30 20.22 1.92
CA GLY A 170 17.95 21.06 0.76
C GLY A 170 16.82 20.50 -0.14
N SER A 171 16.48 19.21 -0.01
CA SER A 171 15.19 18.62 -0.33
C SER A 171 14.48 18.26 0.97
N VAL A 172 13.17 18.50 1.04
CA VAL A 172 12.37 18.09 2.21
C VAL A 172 11.94 16.64 2.08
N GLN A 173 11.66 16.16 0.86
CA GLN A 173 11.16 14.80 0.62
C GLN A 173 12.06 13.99 -0.31
N HIS A 174 12.28 12.73 0.07
CA HIS A 174 13.08 11.75 -0.62
C HIS A 174 12.25 10.51 -0.93
N THR A 175 12.59 9.84 -2.03
CA THR A 175 12.02 8.53 -2.39
C THR A 175 12.47 7.45 -1.40
N LEU A 176 11.53 6.62 -0.96
CA LEU A 176 11.79 5.44 -0.15
C LEU A 176 11.56 4.18 -0.98
N THR A 177 12.48 3.23 -0.94
CA THR A 177 12.29 1.90 -1.52
C THR A 177 12.85 0.87 -0.55
N GLU A 178 12.05 -0.15 -0.23
CA GLU A 178 12.47 -1.29 0.58
C GLU A 178 12.25 -2.59 -0.22
N SER A 179 13.06 -3.60 0.06
CA SER A 179 12.93 -4.92 -0.56
C SER A 179 12.97 -6.05 0.48
N TRP A 180 12.02 -6.96 0.38
CA TRP A 180 12.01 -8.23 1.10
C TRP A 180 12.83 -9.26 0.35
N ASP A 181 13.76 -9.92 1.05
CA ASP A 181 14.65 -10.96 0.50
C ASP A 181 14.25 -12.40 0.88
N GLY A 182 13.07 -12.59 1.48
CA GLY A 182 12.62 -13.86 2.05
C GLY A 182 12.90 -13.99 3.54
N SER A 183 13.61 -13.05 4.16
CA SER A 183 13.87 -13.07 5.59
C SER A 183 13.86 -11.69 6.25
N ASN A 184 14.28 -10.64 5.55
CA ASN A 184 14.32 -9.29 6.07
C ASN A 184 13.92 -8.25 5.02
N TRP A 185 13.33 -7.16 5.51
CA TRP A 185 13.19 -5.93 4.73
C TRP A 185 14.51 -5.17 4.74
N ASN A 186 14.95 -4.75 3.56
CA ASN A 186 16.19 -4.03 3.34
C ASN A 186 15.91 -2.68 2.69
N PHE A 187 16.51 -1.60 3.20
CA PHE A 187 16.46 -0.30 2.55
C PHE A 187 17.28 -0.36 1.26
N VAL A 188 16.69 0.10 0.16
CA VAL A 188 17.36 0.17 -1.13
C VAL A 188 17.50 1.64 -1.53
N PRO A 189 18.72 2.15 -1.73
CA PRO A 189 18.90 3.52 -2.18
C PRO A 189 18.24 3.76 -3.55
N SER A 190 17.50 4.85 -3.67
CA SER A 190 16.91 5.30 -4.93
C SER A 190 17.37 6.72 -5.31
N PRO A 191 17.49 7.04 -6.61
CA PRO A 191 17.94 8.35 -7.05
C PRO A 191 16.95 9.46 -6.67
N ASN A 192 17.49 10.53 -6.06
CA ASN A 192 16.74 11.73 -5.71
C ASN A 192 17.27 12.94 -6.47
N LYS A 193 16.37 13.75 -7.02
CA LYS A 193 16.78 15.01 -7.65
C LYS A 193 17.10 16.02 -6.55
N ARG A 194 18.31 16.59 -6.61
CA ARG A 194 18.73 17.65 -5.68
C ARG A 194 17.78 18.84 -5.68
N ASN A 195 17.58 19.43 -4.51
CA ASN A 195 16.75 20.61 -4.29
C ASN A 195 15.33 20.46 -4.86
N SER A 196 14.72 19.29 -4.71
CA SER A 196 13.41 18.96 -5.27
C SER A 196 12.78 17.88 -4.43
N ASN A 197 11.52 18.02 -4.03
CA ASN A 197 10.77 16.96 -3.38
C ASN A 197 10.63 15.80 -4.36
N ASN A 198 10.88 14.57 -3.91
CA ASN A 198 10.73 13.37 -4.73
C ASN A 198 9.85 12.36 -3.98
N ARG A 199 8.88 11.79 -4.68
CA ARG A 199 7.94 10.81 -4.13
C ARG A 199 7.76 9.68 -5.13
N LEU A 200 7.56 8.46 -4.63
CA LEU A 200 7.06 7.35 -5.43
C LEU A 200 5.66 6.99 -4.94
N HIS A 201 4.73 6.81 -5.87
CA HIS A 201 3.32 6.54 -5.59
C HIS A 201 2.90 5.13 -5.99
N GLY A 202 3.60 4.52 -6.94
CA GLY A 202 3.28 3.19 -7.42
C GLY A 202 4.53 2.44 -7.87
N ILE A 203 4.45 1.12 -7.82
CA ILE A 203 5.49 0.19 -8.25
C ILE A 203 4.85 -1.01 -8.93
N THR A 204 5.50 -1.54 -9.96
CA THR A 204 5.10 -2.77 -10.64
C THR A 204 6.32 -3.52 -11.13
N GLY A 205 6.14 -4.81 -11.39
CA GLY A 205 7.16 -5.70 -11.92
C GLY A 205 6.71 -6.30 -13.25
N THR A 206 7.66 -6.53 -14.14
CA THR A 206 7.45 -7.32 -15.35
C THR A 206 7.84 -8.78 -15.11
N PRO A 207 7.35 -9.72 -15.94
CA PRO A 207 7.68 -11.15 -15.79
C PRO A 207 9.17 -11.48 -15.88
N ASP A 208 9.98 -10.61 -16.49
CA ASP A 208 11.43 -10.75 -16.56
C ASP A 208 12.16 -10.25 -15.29
N GLY A 209 11.43 -9.76 -14.28
CA GLY A 209 11.97 -9.23 -13.02
C GLY A 209 12.33 -7.74 -13.05
N THR A 210 12.13 -7.03 -14.17
CA THR A 210 12.33 -5.57 -14.20
C THR A 210 11.27 -4.87 -13.34
N LEU A 211 11.70 -3.97 -12.49
CA LEU A 211 10.81 -3.14 -11.67
C LEU A 211 10.71 -1.73 -12.23
N TRP A 212 9.49 -1.21 -12.22
CA TRP A 212 9.17 0.17 -12.56
C TRP A 212 8.47 0.84 -11.38
N ALA A 213 9.00 1.96 -10.93
CA ALA A 213 8.33 2.82 -9.95
C ALA A 213 8.03 4.18 -10.57
N VAL A 214 6.84 4.70 -10.27
CA VAL A 214 6.37 6.00 -10.78
C VAL A 214 6.02 6.93 -9.64
N GLY A 215 6.24 8.21 -9.85
CA GLY A 215 5.89 9.22 -8.87
C GLY A 215 6.10 10.64 -9.37
N THR A 216 6.40 11.55 -8.44
CA THR A 216 6.54 12.98 -8.76
C THR A 216 7.82 13.57 -8.23
N THR A 217 8.34 14.57 -8.95
CA THR A 217 9.47 15.39 -8.53
C THR A 217 9.21 16.87 -8.80
N GLY A 218 9.38 17.73 -7.80
CA GLY A 218 9.16 19.17 -7.96
C GLY A 218 9.63 20.04 -6.81
N VAL A 219 9.77 21.33 -7.09
CA VAL A 219 10.01 22.37 -6.08
C VAL A 219 8.71 23.13 -5.80
N PHE A 220 8.55 23.58 -4.56
CA PHE A 220 7.48 24.50 -4.19
C PHE A 220 7.45 25.70 -5.17
N ALA A 221 6.26 26.09 -5.61
CA ALA A 221 5.98 27.12 -6.61
C ALA A 221 6.22 26.76 -8.10
N ARG A 222 6.49 25.51 -8.46
CA ARG A 222 6.47 25.04 -9.86
C ARG A 222 5.63 23.77 -10.01
N PRO A 223 5.06 23.50 -11.21
CA PRO A 223 4.43 22.22 -11.49
C PRO A 223 5.41 21.06 -11.25
N GLU A 224 4.94 20.02 -10.55
CA GLU A 224 5.67 18.78 -10.40
C GLU A 224 5.82 18.07 -11.77
N ARG A 225 6.86 17.25 -11.89
CA ARG A 225 7.12 16.43 -13.07
C ARG A 225 7.01 14.95 -12.71
N THR A 226 6.68 14.12 -13.69
CA THR A 226 6.75 12.66 -13.54
C THR A 226 8.17 12.23 -13.20
N LEU A 227 8.29 11.37 -12.19
CA LEU A 227 9.48 10.61 -11.85
C LEU A 227 9.24 9.16 -12.23
N ILE A 228 10.17 8.55 -12.98
CA ILE A 228 10.13 7.13 -13.34
C ILE A 228 11.48 6.54 -12.97
N LEU A 229 11.45 5.47 -12.17
CA LEU A 229 12.62 4.66 -11.84
C LEU A 229 12.47 3.29 -12.46
N ARG A 230 13.58 2.76 -12.97
CA ARG A 230 13.68 1.41 -13.52
C ARG A 230 14.82 0.69 -12.84
N LYS A 231 14.57 -0.53 -12.36
CA LYS A 231 15.59 -1.46 -11.87
C LYS A 231 15.53 -2.72 -12.72
N ASN A 232 16.64 -3.07 -13.37
CA ASN A 232 16.76 -4.34 -14.07
C ASN A 232 17.03 -5.48 -13.07
N PRO A 233 16.81 -6.75 -13.46
CA PRO A 233 17.08 -7.91 -12.61
C PRO A 233 18.48 -7.93 -12.01
#